data_AF-A0A9D8YVQ0-F1
#
_entry.id   AF-A0A9D8YVQ0-F1
#
_cell.length_a   1.000
_cell.length_b   1.000
_cell.length_c   1.000
_cell.angle_alpha   90.00
_cell.angle_beta   90.00
_cell.angle_gamma   90.00
#
_symmetry.space_group_name_H-M   'P 1'
#
loop_
_entity.id
_entity.type
_entity.pdbx_description
1 polymer ?
#
loop_
_entity_poly.entity_id
_entity_poly.type
_entity_poly.pdbx_seq_one_letter_code
_entity_poly.pdbx_strand_id
1 'polypeptide(L)' 'MDTTLTIRIDKELDQLLEESSKKSGRSKSELVRQALKRQLSIETFQELRKQLLPYGEAQGWLTDEDVFREVS' A
#
# COMPACT_ATOMS: atom_id res chain seq x y z
N MET A 1 -12.25 10.85 -14.65
CA MET A 1 -13.44 11.28 -13.90
C MET A 1 -13.05 11.34 -12.45
N ASP A 2 -13.26 12.48 -11.78
CA ASP A 2 -13.02 12.59 -10.35
C ASP A 2 -14.26 12.13 -9.58
N THR A 3 -14.05 11.25 -8.60
CA THR A 3 -15.10 10.74 -7.71
C THR A 3 -14.77 11.15 -6.28
N THR A 4 -15.78 11.66 -5.56
CA THR A 4 -15.64 12.10 -4.17
C THR A 4 -16.03 10.96 -3.22
N LEU A 5 -15.16 10.70 -2.24
CA LEU A 5 -15.42 9.76 -1.15
C LEU A 5 -15.55 10.55 0.15
N THR A 6 -16.70 10.46 0.82
CA THR A 6 -16.93 11.02 2.15
C THR A 6 -16.84 9.90 3.18
N ILE A 7 -15.86 9.99 4.08
CA ILE A 7 -15.66 9.01 5.17
C ILE A 7 -15.77 9.68 6.53
N ARG A 8 -16.19 8.91 7.53
CA ARG A 8 -16.09 9.32 8.93
C ARG A 8 -14.72 8.91 9.46
N ILE A 9 -14.04 9.84 10.11
CA ILE A 9 -12.80 9.60 10.82
C ILE A 9 -12.96 10.08 12.25
N ASP A 10 -12.23 9.46 13.18
CA ASP A 10 -12.16 9.95 14.55
C ASP A 10 -11.29 11.23 14.63
N LYS A 11 -11.32 11.85 15.81
CA LYS A 11 -10.62 13.12 16.07
C LYS A 11 -9.10 12.94 16.04
N GLU A 12 -8.60 11.76 16.44
CA GLU A 12 -7.17 11.49 16.52
C GLU A 12 -6.57 11.40 15.11
N LEU A 13 -7.24 10.71 14.20
CA LEU A 13 -6.83 10.61 12.80
C LEU A 13 -6.87 11.97 12.09
N ASP A 14 -7.89 12.80 12.34
CA ASP A 14 -7.92 14.15 11.75
C ASP A 14 -6.74 15.02 12.22
N GLN A 15 -6.37 14.93 13.50
CA GLN A 15 -5.21 15.62 14.06
C GLN A 15 -3.90 15.12 13.44
N LEU A 16 -3.72 13.80 13.32
CA LEU A 16 -2.55 13.20 12.68
C LEU A 16 -2.41 13.63 11.21
N LEU A 17 -3.52 13.70 10.48
CA LEU A 17 -3.55 14.17 9.09
C LEU A 17 -3.20 15.66 9.00
N GLU A 18 -3.70 16.49 9.92
CA GLU A 18 -3.36 17.92 10.00
C GLU A 18 -1.87 18.15 10.23
N GLU A 19 -1.28 17.45 11.21
CA GLU A 19 0.15 17.57 11.50
C GLU A 19 1.02 17.07 10.35
N SER A 20 0.65 15.94 9.76
CA SER A 20 1.35 15.37 8.61
C SER A 20 1.26 16.29 7.39
N SER A 21 0.11 16.91 7.19
CA SER A 21 -0.11 17.90 6.13
C SER A 21 0.81 19.11 6.31
N LYS A 22 0.90 19.67 7.52
CA LYS A 22 1.80 20.78 7.83
C LYS A 22 3.27 20.42 7.64
N LYS A 23 3.69 19.24 8.09
CA LYS A 23 5.09 18.78 7.98
C LYS A 23 5.52 18.50 6.54
N SER A 24 4.62 17.96 5.72
CA SER A 24 4.93 17.56 4.34
C SER A 24 4.60 18.61 3.29
N GLY A 25 3.82 19.65 3.63
CA GLY A 25 3.30 20.62 2.66
C GLY A 25 2.21 20.07 1.74
N ARG A 26 1.76 18.84 1.95
CA ARG A 26 0.72 18.17 1.15
C ARG A 26 -0.65 18.36 1.77
N SER A 27 -1.70 18.38 0.95
CA SER A 27 -3.07 18.45 1.47
C SER A 27 -3.49 17.14 2.18
N LYS A 28 -4.44 17.22 3.13
CA LYS A 28 -5.02 16.02 3.77
C LYS A 28 -5.57 15.03 2.75
N SER A 29 -6.26 15.53 1.73
CA SER A 29 -6.87 14.68 0.69
C SER A 29 -5.81 13.98 -0.17
N GLU A 30 -4.67 14.62 -0.43
CA GLU A 30 -3.54 13.99 -1.10
C GLU A 30 -2.92 12.88 -0.24
N LEU A 31 -2.68 13.15 1.04
CA LEU A 31 -2.14 12.17 1.99
C LEU A 31 -3.05 10.94 2.12
N VAL A 32 -4.35 11.16 2.31
CA VAL A 32 -5.34 10.07 2.38
C VAL A 32 -5.37 9.28 1.08
N ARG A 33 -5.40 9.95 -0.08
CA ARG A 33 -5.42 9.26 -1.37
C ARG A 33 -4.16 8.42 -1.60
N GLN A 34 -2.98 8.92 -1.23
CA GLN A 34 -1.74 8.16 -1.32
C GLN A 34 -1.73 6.97 -0.34
N ALA A 35 -2.18 7.17 0.89
CA ALA A 35 -2.26 6.10 1.88
C ALA A 35 -3.20 4.97 1.42
N LEU A 36 -4.39 5.31 0.93
CA LEU A 36 -5.35 4.33 0.40
C LEU A 36 -4.78 3.57 -0.80
N LYS A 37 -4.18 4.27 -1.76
CA LYS A 37 -3.53 3.61 -2.91
C LYS A 37 -2.43 2.65 -2.48
N ARG A 38 -1.58 3.07 -1.54
CA ARG A 38 -0.51 2.23 -1.00
C ARG A 38 -1.06 1.00 -0.31
N GLN A 39 -2.08 1.17 0.54
CA GLN A 39 -2.72 0.08 1.27
C GLN A 39 -3.31 -0.96 0.32
N LEU A 40 -4.09 -0.52 -0.67
CA LEU A 40 -4.66 -1.40 -1.68
C LEU A 40 -3.59 -2.12 -2.50
N SER A 41 -2.50 -1.43 -2.85
CA SER A 41 -1.38 -2.05 -3.58
C SER A 41 -0.69 -3.15 -2.76
N ILE A 42 -0.54 -2.95 -1.45
CA ILE A 42 0.02 -3.96 -0.54
C ILE A 42 -0.91 -5.18 -0.47
N GLU A 43 -2.22 -4.96 -0.34
CA GLU A 43 -3.21 -6.04 -0.31
C GLU A 43 -3.20 -6.85 -1.61
N THR A 44 -3.23 -6.18 -2.76
CA THR A 44 -3.12 -6.83 -4.07
C THR A 44 -1.82 -7.61 -4.21
N PHE A 45 -0.68 -7.04 -3.78
CA PHE A 45 0.59 -7.73 -3.82
C PHE A 45 0.59 -8.99 -2.94
N GLN A 46 0.05 -8.91 -1.72
CA GLN A 46 -0.02 -10.05 -0.81
C GLN A 46 -0.92 -11.16 -1.35
N GLU A 47 -2.04 -10.80 -2.00
CA GLU A 47 -2.92 -11.77 -2.64
C GLU A 47 -2.22 -12.47 -3.80
N LEU A 48 -1.57 -11.71 -4.69
CA LEU A 48 -0.81 -12.27 -5.79
C LEU A 48 0.34 -13.17 -5.30
N ARG A 49 1.08 -12.74 -4.27
CA ARG A 49 2.14 -13.55 -3.66
C ARG A 49 1.60 -14.89 -3.18
N LYS A 50 0.46 -14.92 -2.48
CA LYS A 50 -0.16 -16.17 -2.01
C LYS A 50 -0.51 -17.12 -3.15
N GLN A 51 -0.98 -16.58 -4.27
CA GLN A 51 -1.31 -17.38 -5.45
C GLN A 51 -0.05 -17.93 -6.14
N LEU A 52 1.03 -17.14 -6.18
CA LEU A 52 2.26 -17.50 -6.88
C LEU A 52 3.23 -18.36 -6.05
N LEU A 53 3.15 -18.29 -4.71
CA LEU A 53 4.07 -18.99 -3.80
C LEU A 53 4.22 -20.49 -4.12
N PRO A 54 3.15 -21.27 -4.38
CA PRO A 54 3.30 -22.71 -4.67
C PRO A 54 4.11 -23.00 -5.94
N TYR A 55 4.03 -22.12 -6.93
CA TYR A 55 4.78 -22.26 -8.17
C TYR A 55 6.26 -21.93 -7.96
N GLY A 56 6.55 -20.90 -7.16
CA GLY A 56 7.92 -20.56 -6.76
C GLY A 56 8.57 -21.67 -5.93
N GLU A 57 7.85 -22.23 -4.96
CA GLU A 57 8.31 -23.36 -4.14
C GLU A 57 8.65 -24.58 -5.00
N ALA A 58 7.83 -24.88 -6.01
CA ALA A 58 8.10 -25.97 -6.96
C ALA A 58 9.38 -25.75 -7.81
N GLN A 59 9.81 -24.50 -7.96
CA GLN A 59 11.07 -24.12 -8.63
C GLN A 59 12.23 -23.92 -7.65
N GLY A 60 12.00 -24.10 -6.33
CA GLY A 60 13.00 -23.92 -5.29
C GLY A 60 13.20 -22.48 -4.81
N TRP A 61 12.35 -21.54 -5.21
CA TRP A 61 12.36 -20.17 -4.68
C TRP A 61 11.61 -20.11 -3.35
N LEU A 62 12.34 -19.88 -2.26
CA LEU A 62 11.79 -19.88 -0.88
C LEU A 62 11.74 -18.47 -0.30
N THR A 63 12.59 -17.57 -0.80
CA THR A 63 12.72 -16.20 -0.34
C THR A 63 12.51 -15.22 -1.48
N ASP A 64 12.19 -13.97 -1.12
CA ASP A 64 12.10 -12.90 -2.11
C ASP A 64 13.46 -12.66 -2.79
N GLU A 65 14.59 -12.93 -2.10
CA GLU A 65 15.93 -12.87 -2.70
C GLU A 65 16.16 -13.89 -3.81
N ASP A 66 15.63 -15.11 -3.69
CA ASP A 66 15.76 -16.14 -4.73
C ASP A 66 15.08 -15.68 -6.02
N VAL A 67 13.90 -15.06 -5.89
CA VAL A 67 13.17 -14.46 -7.01
C VAL A 67 13.99 -13.33 -7.63
N PHE A 68 14.52 -12.40 -6.81
CA PHE A 68 15.29 -11.27 -7.33
C PHE A 68 16.54 -11.72 -8.09
N ARG A 69 17.25 -12.75 -7.62
CA ARG A 69 18.44 -13.29 -8.30
C ARG A 69 18.12 -13.84 -9.70
N GLU A 70 16.91 -14.34 -9.91
CA GLU A 70 16.53 -14.95 -11.18
C GLU A 70 15.98 -13.94 -12.21
N VAL A 71 15.33 -12.86 -11.75
CA VAL A 71 14.62 -11.91 -12.65
C VAL A 71 15.28 -10.54 -12.80
N SER A 72 16.37 -10.26 -12.09
CA SER A 72 17.05 -8.96 -12.09
C SER A 72 18.38 -8.96 -12.83
#